data_AF-A0A660A7M8-F1
#
_entry.id   AF-A0A660A7M8-F1
#
_cell.length_a   1.000
_cell.length_b   1.000
_cell.length_c   1.000
_cell.angle_alpha   90.00
_cell.angle_beta   90.00
_cell.angle_gamma   90.00
#
_symmetry.space_group_name_H-M   'P 1'
#
loop_
_entity.id
_entity.type
_entity.pdbx_description
1 polymer ?
#
loop_
_entity_poly.entity_id
_entity_poly.type
_entity_poly.pdbx_seq_one_letter_code
_entity_poly.pdbx_strand_id
1 'polypeptide(L)'
;SGDTGKAAMAGFADVPGTEIIVFYPKDGVSKVQELQMTTQIGNNTHVVAIEGNFDDAQTNVKRMFNDAALRERLATHQLQFSSANSMNIGRLVPQIVYYVYAYAQLVKTGQIQAGEAVNFAVPTGNFGNILAAYYARQIGLPV
;
A
#
# COMPACT_ATOMS: atom_id res chain seq x y z
N SER A 1 -10.50 -1.69 -0.43
CA SER A 1 -11.17 -0.77 -1.38
C SER A 1 -10.91 -1.10 -2.85
N GLY A 2 -10.41 -2.31 -3.21
CA GLY A 2 -10.14 -2.68 -4.60
C GLY A 2 -8.71 -2.38 -5.07
N ASP A 3 -8.40 -1.13 -5.39
CA ASP A 3 -7.20 -0.77 -6.17
C ASP A 3 -5.87 -1.14 -5.48
N THR A 4 -5.80 -0.98 -4.15
CA THR A 4 -4.60 -1.36 -3.38
C THR A 4 -4.34 -2.87 -3.43
N GLY A 5 -5.41 -3.70 -3.44
CA GLY A 5 -5.30 -5.15 -3.52
C GLY A 5 -4.63 -5.57 -4.82
N LYS A 6 -5.11 -5.03 -5.95
CA LYS A 6 -4.52 -5.26 -7.26
C LYS A 6 -3.06 -4.85 -7.33
N ALA A 7 -2.73 -3.63 -6.89
CA ALA A 7 -1.35 -3.12 -6.94
C ALA A 7 -0.40 -3.99 -6.11
N ALA A 8 -0.82 -4.41 -4.91
CA ALA A 8 -0.03 -5.28 -4.06
C ALA A 8 0.17 -6.66 -4.70
N MET A 9 -0.90 -7.29 -5.21
CA MET A 9 -0.79 -8.59 -5.86
C MET A 9 0.12 -8.55 -7.09
N ALA A 10 0.01 -7.51 -7.92
CA ALA A 10 0.90 -7.35 -9.07
C ALA A 10 2.37 -7.16 -8.64
N GLY A 11 2.63 -6.43 -7.55
CA GLY A 11 3.98 -6.21 -7.04
C GLY A 11 4.63 -7.43 -6.37
N PHE A 12 3.83 -8.38 -5.88
CA PHE A 12 4.32 -9.61 -5.22
C PHE A 12 4.10 -10.88 -6.04
N ALA A 13 3.50 -10.78 -7.23
CA ALA A 13 3.26 -11.92 -8.11
C ALA A 13 4.59 -12.64 -8.43
N ASP A 14 4.61 -13.94 -8.15
CA ASP A 14 5.73 -14.86 -8.36
C ASP A 14 7.06 -14.44 -7.72
N VAL A 15 7.03 -13.56 -6.71
CA VAL A 15 8.22 -13.20 -5.92
C VAL A 15 8.61 -14.38 -5.03
N PRO A 16 9.82 -14.96 -5.18
CA PRO A 16 10.23 -16.14 -4.43
C PRO A 16 10.19 -15.94 -2.92
N GLY A 17 9.71 -16.95 -2.19
CA GLY A 17 9.62 -16.91 -0.72
C GLY A 17 8.51 -16.02 -0.18
N THR A 18 7.55 -15.60 -1.01
CA THR A 18 6.41 -14.78 -0.58
C THR A 18 5.09 -15.36 -1.06
N GLU A 19 4.07 -15.20 -0.22
CA GLU A 19 2.67 -15.48 -0.54
C GLU A 19 1.89 -14.18 -0.29
N ILE A 20 0.96 -13.83 -1.19
CA ILE A 20 0.11 -12.65 -1.02
C ILE A 20 -1.36 -13.02 -0.99
N ILE A 21 -2.03 -12.61 0.08
CA ILE A 21 -3.46 -12.86 0.30
C ILE A 21 -4.17 -11.51 0.42
N VAL A 22 -5.17 -11.29 -0.43
CA VAL A 22 -6.04 -10.10 -0.39
C VAL A 22 -7.43 -10.47 0.09
N PHE A 23 -7.85 -9.83 1.18
CA PHE A 23 -9.22 -9.90 1.69
C PHE A 23 -10.03 -8.71 1.16
N TYR A 24 -11.21 -8.98 0.60
CA TYR A 24 -12.12 -7.94 0.12
C TYR A 24 -13.57 -8.24 0.50
N PRO A 25 -14.39 -7.22 0.82
CA PRO A 25 -15.82 -7.42 1.06
C PRO A 25 -16.51 -7.79 -0.25
N LYS A 26 -17.21 -8.93 -0.27
CA LYS A 26 -17.85 -9.50 -1.46
C LYS A 26 -18.69 -8.49 -2.24
N ASP A 27 -19.51 -7.70 -1.53
CA ASP A 27 -20.41 -6.71 -2.11
C ASP A 27 -19.91 -5.26 -1.94
N GLY A 28 -18.67 -5.08 -1.46
CA GLY A 28 -18.10 -3.77 -1.11
C GLY A 28 -17.03 -3.26 -2.08
N VAL A 29 -16.90 -3.85 -3.27
CA VAL A 29 -16.00 -3.40 -4.34
C VAL A 29 -16.73 -3.39 -5.68
N SER A 30 -16.28 -2.55 -6.62
CA SER A 30 -16.87 -2.55 -7.95
C SER A 30 -16.54 -3.84 -8.71
N LYS A 31 -17.35 -4.22 -9.70
CA LYS A 31 -17.10 -5.42 -10.50
C LYS A 31 -15.74 -5.39 -11.21
N VAL A 32 -15.31 -4.21 -11.65
CA VAL A 32 -14.00 -4.02 -12.27
C VAL A 32 -12.87 -4.31 -11.28
N GLN A 33 -12.98 -3.79 -10.05
CA GLN A 33 -11.99 -4.02 -8.99
C GLN A 33 -11.94 -5.49 -8.55
N GLU A 34 -13.11 -6.12 -8.43
CA GLU A 34 -13.21 -7.56 -8.16
C GLU A 34 -12.47 -8.36 -9.22
N LEU A 35 -12.78 -8.15 -10.50
CA LEU A 35 -12.15 -8.84 -11.62
C LEU A 35 -10.65 -8.60 -11.66
N GLN A 36 -10.19 -7.37 -11.41
CA GLN A 36 -8.75 -7.08 -11.35
C GLN A 36 -8.03 -7.94 -10.32
N MET A 37 -8.63 -8.18 -9.14
CA MET A 37 -8.07 -9.03 -8.10
C MET A 37 -8.17 -10.52 -8.47
N THR A 38 -9.37 -11.00 -8.82
CA THR A 38 -9.61 -12.44 -9.04
C THR A 38 -8.97 -13.00 -10.31
N THR A 39 -8.65 -12.14 -11.28
CA THR A 39 -7.95 -12.53 -12.52
C THR A 39 -6.45 -12.21 -12.50
N GLN A 40 -5.91 -11.75 -11.37
CA GLN A 40 -4.47 -11.53 -11.25
C GLN A 40 -3.71 -12.85 -11.40
N ILE A 41 -2.68 -12.81 -12.23
CA ILE A 41 -1.78 -13.95 -12.48
C ILE A 41 -0.69 -13.96 -11.41
N GLY A 42 -0.32 -15.15 -10.96
CA GLY A 42 0.80 -15.41 -10.05
C GLY A 42 0.46 -16.62 -9.18
N ASN A 43 1.36 -17.60 -9.13
CA ASN A 43 1.12 -18.87 -8.42
C ASN A 43 1.03 -18.69 -6.90
N ASN A 44 1.56 -17.58 -6.39
CA ASN A 44 1.59 -17.20 -4.99
C ASN A 44 0.53 -16.14 -4.61
N THR A 45 -0.44 -15.90 -5.50
CA THR A 45 -1.46 -14.86 -5.32
C THR A 45 -2.81 -15.45 -4.95
N HIS A 46 -3.41 -14.95 -3.88
CA HIS A 46 -4.65 -15.48 -3.31
C HIS A 46 -5.63 -14.34 -3.04
N VAL A 47 -6.90 -14.57 -3.36
CA VAL A 47 -7.98 -13.60 -3.13
C VAL A 47 -9.09 -14.27 -2.35
N VAL A 48 -9.50 -13.65 -1.24
CA VAL A 48 -10.54 -14.15 -0.36
C VAL A 48 -11.64 -13.10 -0.24
N ALA A 49 -12.82 -13.42 -0.77
CA ALA A 49 -14.01 -12.64 -0.51
C ALA A 49 -14.49 -12.89 0.92
N ILE A 50 -14.82 -11.83 1.65
CA ILE A 50 -15.41 -11.93 2.99
C ILE A 50 -16.85 -11.40 2.97
N GLU A 51 -17.67 -11.95 3.88
CA GLU A 51 -18.97 -11.39 4.23
C GLU A 51 -18.76 -10.28 5.26
N GLY A 52 -19.24 -9.08 4.96
CA GLY A 52 -19.00 -7.87 5.77
C GLY A 52 -18.51 -6.70 4.93
N ASN A 53 -17.84 -5.74 5.58
CA ASN A 53 -17.35 -4.52 4.96
C ASN A 53 -15.81 -4.38 5.03
N PHE A 54 -15.29 -3.25 4.55
CA PHE A 54 -13.84 -2.99 4.52
C PHE A 54 -13.21 -2.89 5.92
N ASP A 55 -13.93 -2.32 6.89
CA ASP A 55 -13.44 -2.18 8.26
C ASP A 55 -13.42 -3.52 8.98
N ASP A 56 -14.34 -4.44 8.66
CA ASP A 56 -14.30 -5.82 9.14
C ASP A 56 -13.05 -6.55 8.62
N ALA A 57 -12.74 -6.40 7.32
CA ALA A 57 -11.51 -6.95 6.74
C ALA A 57 -10.28 -6.42 7.48
N GLN A 58 -10.19 -5.10 7.68
CA GLN A 58 -9.06 -4.47 8.35
C GLN A 58 -8.94 -4.92 9.82
N THR A 59 -10.06 -5.01 10.53
CA THR A 59 -10.12 -5.43 11.92
C THR A 59 -9.68 -6.88 12.08
N ASN A 60 -10.17 -7.78 11.23
CA ASN A 60 -9.81 -9.20 11.29
C ASN A 60 -8.35 -9.44 10.90
N VAL A 61 -7.84 -8.74 9.89
CA VAL A 61 -6.40 -8.77 9.58
C VAL A 61 -5.59 -8.30 10.79
N LYS A 62 -5.93 -7.18 11.43
CA LYS A 62 -5.25 -6.71 12.65
C LYS A 62 -5.31 -7.73 13.78
N ARG A 63 -6.44 -8.43 13.96
CA ARG A 63 -6.55 -9.52 14.93
C ARG A 63 -5.57 -10.66 14.62
N MET A 64 -5.51 -11.11 13.36
CA MET A 64 -4.55 -12.15 12.93
C MET A 64 -3.10 -11.76 13.18
N PHE A 65 -2.71 -10.51 12.93
CA PHE A 65 -1.34 -10.03 13.20
C PHE A 65 -1.00 -10.01 14.70
N ASN A 66 -1.99 -9.81 15.56
CA ASN A 66 -1.83 -9.74 17.01
C ASN A 66 -2.04 -11.09 17.73
N ASP A 67 -2.44 -12.13 17.01
CA ASP A 67 -2.59 -13.48 17.57
C ASP A 67 -1.22 -14.13 17.80
N ALA A 68 -0.86 -14.28 19.07
CA ALA A 68 0.42 -14.86 19.48
C ALA A 68 0.53 -16.35 19.10
N ALA A 69 -0.54 -17.13 19.25
CA ALA A 69 -0.53 -18.56 18.95
C ALA A 69 -0.39 -18.79 17.43
N LEU A 70 -1.05 -17.97 16.62
CA LEU A 70 -0.89 -17.99 15.17
C LEU A 70 0.53 -17.61 14.76
N ARG A 71 1.13 -16.59 15.39
CA ARG A 71 2.51 -16.17 15.13
C ARG A 71 3.51 -17.26 15.48
N GLU A 72 3.36 -17.92 16.62
CA GLU A 72 4.22 -19.04 17.03
C GLU A 72 4.10 -20.20 16.04
N ARG A 73 2.86 -20.56 15.65
CA ARG A 73 2.63 -21.61 14.65
C ARG A 73 3.32 -21.28 13.32
N LEU A 74 3.18 -20.06 12.82
CA LEU A 74 3.87 -19.63 11.59
C LEU A 74 5.39 -19.72 11.71
N ALA A 75 5.95 -19.30 12.85
CA ALA A 75 7.38 -19.38 13.09
C ALA A 75 7.91 -20.83 13.02
N THR A 76 7.14 -21.82 13.49
CA THR A 76 7.52 -23.25 13.34
C THR A 76 7.61 -23.70 11.87
N HIS A 77 6.88 -23.03 10.99
CA HIS A 77 6.92 -23.24 9.54
C HIS A 77 7.87 -22.28 8.81
N GLN A 78 8.67 -21.49 9.52
CA GLN A 78 9.56 -20.46 8.95
C GLN A 78 8.79 -19.39 8.15
N LEU A 79 7.55 -19.11 8.55
CA LEU A 79 6.67 -18.12 7.95
C LEU A 79 6.46 -16.95 8.91
N GLN A 80 6.19 -15.77 8.34
CA GLN A 80 5.82 -14.58 9.08
C GLN A 80 4.80 -13.77 8.28
N PHE A 81 3.81 -13.19 8.96
CA PHE A 81 2.93 -12.21 8.33
C PHE A 81 3.61 -10.85 8.14
N SER A 82 3.36 -10.26 6.98
CA SER A 82 3.66 -8.86 6.67
C SER A 82 2.46 -8.24 5.98
N SER A 83 2.28 -6.93 6.15
CA SER A 83 1.14 -6.20 5.61
C SER A 83 1.58 -5.37 4.39
N ALA A 84 0.81 -5.41 3.31
CA ALA A 84 0.98 -4.51 2.15
C ALA A 84 0.07 -3.26 2.25
N ASN A 85 -0.43 -2.96 3.45
CA ASN A 85 -1.38 -1.89 3.70
C ASN A 85 -0.62 -0.60 4.10
N SER A 86 -1.35 0.51 4.30
CA SER A 86 -0.76 1.81 4.67
C SER A 86 -0.02 1.83 6.02
N MET A 87 -0.13 0.76 6.82
CA MET A 87 0.64 0.58 8.07
C MET A 87 2.10 0.20 7.80
N ASN A 88 2.43 -0.25 6.60
CA ASN A 88 3.79 -0.67 6.26
C ASN A 88 4.64 0.53 5.82
N ILE A 89 5.75 0.76 6.53
CA ILE A 89 6.71 1.82 6.22
C ILE A 89 7.30 1.71 4.80
N GLY A 90 7.41 0.48 4.28
CA GLY A 90 7.83 0.19 2.92
C GLY A 90 6.87 0.70 1.85
N ARG A 91 5.62 1.06 2.19
CA ARG A 91 4.74 1.83 1.29
C ARG A 91 4.93 3.33 1.40
N LEU A 92 5.29 3.83 2.58
CA LEU A 92 5.38 5.26 2.86
C LEU A 92 6.67 5.86 2.31
N VAL A 93 7.80 5.19 2.48
CA VAL A 93 9.11 5.70 2.05
C VAL A 93 9.19 5.90 0.54
N PRO A 94 8.77 4.95 -0.32
CA PRO A 94 8.80 5.16 -1.77
C PRO A 94 7.90 6.30 -2.25
N GLN A 95 6.87 6.66 -1.49
CA GLN A 95 5.99 7.78 -1.84
C GLN A 95 6.70 9.13 -1.74
N ILE A 96 7.72 9.26 -0.89
CA ILE A 96 8.53 10.48 -0.78
C ILE A 96 9.23 10.79 -2.11
N VAL A 97 9.62 9.75 -2.85
CA VAL A 97 10.42 9.87 -4.08
C VAL A 97 9.69 10.69 -5.15
N TYR A 98 8.38 10.53 -5.32
CA TYR A 98 7.67 11.28 -6.36
C TYR A 98 7.50 12.77 -6.03
N TYR A 99 7.53 13.17 -4.76
CA TYR A 99 7.55 14.59 -4.38
C TYR A 99 8.88 15.24 -4.77
N VAL A 100 9.99 14.57 -4.44
CA VAL A 100 11.32 15.02 -4.83
C VAL A 100 11.47 15.06 -6.35
N TYR A 101 10.97 14.02 -7.04
CA TYR A 101 10.98 13.97 -8.49
C TYR A 101 10.16 15.09 -9.11
N ALA A 102 8.92 15.33 -8.65
CA ALA A 102 8.07 16.40 -9.16
C ALA A 102 8.73 17.77 -8.97
N TYR A 103 9.28 18.06 -7.78
CA TYR A 103 10.04 19.26 -7.51
C TYR A 103 11.22 19.44 -8.48
N ALA A 104 12.02 18.38 -8.66
CA ALA A 104 13.16 18.39 -9.57
C ALA A 104 12.75 18.64 -11.03
N GLN A 105 11.57 18.17 -11.46
CA GLN A 105 11.03 18.48 -12.79
C GLN A 105 10.64 19.95 -12.94
N LEU A 106 10.06 20.57 -11.90
CA LEU A 106 9.72 22.00 -11.93
C LEU A 106 10.99 22.87 -12.05
N VAL A 107 12.05 22.53 -11.31
CA VAL A 107 13.36 23.18 -11.43
C VAL A 107 13.95 22.96 -12.82
N LYS A 108 13.95 21.72 -13.32
CA LYS A 108 14.52 21.36 -14.62
C LYS A 108 13.85 22.08 -15.79
N THR A 109 12.54 22.28 -15.71
CA THR A 109 11.75 22.97 -16.74
C THR A 109 11.76 24.50 -16.58
N GLY A 110 12.43 25.03 -15.55
CA GLY A 110 12.53 26.45 -15.28
C GLY A 110 11.22 27.09 -14.78
N GLN A 111 10.27 26.29 -14.31
CA GLN A 111 9.02 26.80 -13.72
C GLN A 111 9.24 27.39 -12.34
N ILE A 112 10.24 26.89 -11.61
CA ILE A 112 10.70 27.41 -10.32
C ILE A 112 12.22 27.43 -10.28
N GLN A 113 12.79 28.17 -9.33
CA GLN A 113 14.22 28.07 -8.99
C GLN A 113 14.46 27.03 -7.89
N ALA A 114 15.66 26.43 -7.86
CA ALA A 114 16.04 25.55 -6.76
C ALA A 114 16.02 26.32 -5.42
N GLY A 115 15.31 25.79 -4.43
CA GLY A 115 15.08 26.44 -3.14
C GLY A 115 13.75 27.19 -3.04
N GLU A 116 13.06 27.43 -4.15
CA GLU A 116 11.72 28.02 -4.16
C GLU A 116 10.70 27.01 -3.61
N ALA A 117 9.80 27.46 -2.75
CA ALA A 117 8.78 26.62 -2.13
C ALA A 117 7.62 26.33 -3.09
N VAL A 118 7.08 25.10 -3.05
CA VAL A 118 5.92 24.71 -3.85
C VAL A 118 4.80 24.14 -2.99
N ASN A 119 3.56 24.32 -3.42
CA ASN A 119 2.41 23.71 -2.75
C ASN A 119 2.01 22.42 -3.46
N PHE A 120 1.80 21.35 -2.70
CA PHE A 120 1.18 20.11 -3.20
C PHE A 120 -0.25 19.98 -2.69
N ALA A 121 -1.21 19.87 -3.61
CA ALA A 121 -2.59 19.51 -3.29
C ALA A 121 -2.78 17.99 -3.44
N VAL A 122 -3.11 17.30 -2.35
CA VAL A 122 -3.16 15.83 -2.31
C VAL A 122 -4.59 15.35 -2.00
N PRO A 123 -5.28 14.69 -2.95
CA PRO A 123 -6.56 14.05 -2.66
C PRO A 123 -6.32 12.90 -1.67
N THR A 124 -6.86 13.02 -0.46
CA THR A 124 -6.45 12.19 0.67
C THR A 124 -7.57 11.27 1.14
N GLY A 125 -7.24 9.98 1.29
CA GLY A 125 -8.02 8.99 2.05
C GLY A 125 -7.29 8.62 3.34
N ASN A 126 -6.59 7.48 3.35
CA ASN A 126 -5.86 6.94 4.51
C ASN A 126 -4.55 7.69 4.89
N PHE A 127 -4.42 8.97 4.54
CA PHE A 127 -3.33 9.88 4.95
C PHE A 127 -1.89 9.55 4.51
N GLY A 128 -1.59 8.37 3.97
CA GLY A 128 -0.22 7.96 3.64
C GLY A 128 0.49 8.85 2.61
N ASN A 129 -0.25 9.34 1.61
CA ASN A 129 0.31 10.17 0.53
C ASN A 129 0.71 11.57 1.05
N ILE A 130 -0.20 12.28 1.72
CA ILE A 130 0.12 13.58 2.32
C ILE A 130 1.17 13.47 3.44
N LEU A 131 1.21 12.36 4.18
CA LEU A 131 2.27 12.09 5.15
C LEU A 131 3.64 11.94 4.48
N ALA A 132 3.71 11.35 3.29
CA ALA A 132 4.94 11.30 2.52
C ALA A 132 5.39 12.71 2.06
N ALA A 133 4.46 13.60 1.73
CA ALA A 133 4.77 15.02 1.46
C ALA A 133 5.39 15.69 2.68
N TYR A 134 4.81 15.45 3.86
CA TYR A 134 5.34 15.96 5.12
C TYR A 134 6.77 15.45 5.37
N TYR A 135 7.04 14.16 5.14
CA TYR A 135 8.40 13.65 5.28
C TYR A 135 9.37 14.21 4.23
N ALA A 136 8.91 14.43 2.99
CA ALA A 136 9.70 15.12 1.97
C ALA A 136 10.14 16.52 2.45
N ARG A 137 9.23 17.26 3.07
CA ARG A 137 9.54 18.54 3.72
C ARG A 137 10.54 18.38 4.87
N GLN A 138 10.36 17.38 5.74
CA GLN A 138 11.29 17.13 6.86
C GLN A 138 12.71 16.80 6.40
N ILE A 139 12.88 16.15 5.24
CA ILE A 139 14.21 15.86 4.66
C ILE A 139 14.77 17.02 3.81
N GLY A 140 14.11 18.17 3.79
CA GLY A 140 14.62 19.42 3.20
C GLY A 140 14.04 19.80 1.84
N LEU A 141 12.98 19.11 1.36
CA LEU A 141 12.28 19.55 0.15
C LEU A 141 11.52 20.86 0.43
N PRO A 142 11.63 21.90 -0.41
CA PRO A 142 10.90 23.16 -0.26
C PRO A 142 9.41 23.00 -0.60
N VAL A 143 8.63 22.44 0.33
CA VAL A 143 7.20 22.10 0.24
C VAL A 143 6.44 22.49 1.49
#